data_AF-X0XMC6-F1
#
_entry.id   AF-X0XMC6-F1
#
_cell.length_a   1.000
_cell.length_b   1.000
_cell.length_c   1.000
_cell.angle_alpha   90.00
_cell.angle_beta   90.00
_cell.angle_gamma   90.00
#
_symmetry.space_group_name_H-M   'P 1'
#
loop_
_entity.id
_entity.type
_entity.pdbx_description
1 polymer ?
#
loop_
_entity_poly.entity_id
_entity_poly.type
_entity_poly.pdbx_seq_one_letter_code
_entity_poly.pdbx_strand_id
1 'polypeptide(L)'
;RFGDVPLGQDQRFQVEFVSANPVGPLHVGNGRGLAIGDTLASVLAAAGYAVEREYLVNDAGTQTETFASTLYARYQRLFGREVDIPEGGYPGHYVVELAEELKAEHGEAFLRPPGEPWPPELHGVGVAKMLAVIRSDLAAIGVNYDAWFSEKSLYASAGPYERAMELLREKGVVAEKEGAIWFTSSALGEDKDNVLVRSTGSPTYFASDIAYHYDKFLLRGFQRVIDVWGADHQGHVPRMQAAVV
;
A
#
# COMPACT_ATOMS: atom_id res chain seq x y z
N ARG A 1 -23.11 -25.73 -4.94
CA ARG A 1 -23.01 -26.32 -3.58
C ARG A 1 -24.23 -25.87 -2.79
N PHE A 2 -24.50 -26.40 -1.59
CA PHE A 2 -25.63 -25.92 -0.80
C PHE A 2 -25.35 -24.48 -0.32
N GLY A 3 -26.28 -23.55 -0.54
CA GLY A 3 -26.14 -22.13 -0.17
C GLY A 3 -25.61 -21.21 -1.27
N ASP A 4 -25.04 -21.75 -2.34
CA ASP A 4 -24.60 -20.93 -3.50
C ASP A 4 -25.83 -20.39 -4.25
N VAL A 5 -25.76 -19.13 -4.70
CA VAL A 5 -26.81 -18.47 -5.49
C VAL A 5 -26.21 -17.86 -6.76
N PRO A 6 -26.85 -17.95 -7.94
CA PRO A 6 -26.27 -17.43 -9.19
C PRO A 6 -26.67 -15.96 -9.45
N LEU A 7 -26.39 -15.07 -8.50
CA LEU A 7 -26.77 -13.65 -8.62
C LEU A 7 -25.77 -12.83 -9.43
N GLY A 8 -24.49 -13.18 -9.35
CA GLY A 8 -23.40 -12.33 -9.82
C GLY A 8 -23.22 -12.27 -11.33
N GLN A 9 -23.72 -13.24 -12.10
CA GLN A 9 -23.61 -13.28 -13.57
C GLN A 9 -22.18 -12.94 -14.08
N ASP A 10 -21.16 -13.45 -13.38
CA ASP A 10 -19.74 -13.21 -13.66
C ASP A 10 -19.29 -11.74 -13.61
N GLN A 11 -20.07 -10.87 -12.97
CA GLN A 11 -19.61 -9.51 -12.66
C GLN A 11 -18.33 -9.56 -11.82
N ARG A 12 -17.33 -8.80 -12.26
CA ARG A 12 -15.98 -8.70 -11.68
C ARG A 12 -15.95 -7.73 -10.53
N PHE A 13 -15.67 -8.26 -9.36
CA PHE A 13 -15.57 -7.54 -8.10
C PHE A 13 -14.13 -7.65 -7.59
N GLN A 14 -13.63 -6.58 -6.99
CA GLN A 14 -12.36 -6.59 -6.28
C GLN A 14 -12.62 -6.27 -4.81
N VAL A 15 -12.05 -7.05 -3.91
CA VAL A 15 -12.14 -6.85 -2.46
C VAL A 15 -10.73 -6.64 -1.91
N GLU A 16 -10.46 -5.43 -1.43
CA GLU A 16 -9.19 -5.07 -0.81
C GLU A 16 -9.31 -5.14 0.71
N PHE A 17 -8.36 -5.80 1.36
CA PHE A 17 -8.36 -5.89 2.82
C PHE A 17 -6.96 -6.15 3.39
N VAL A 18 -6.80 -5.81 4.67
CA VAL A 18 -5.54 -5.82 5.45
C VAL A 18 -4.56 -4.74 5.02
N SER A 19 -4.03 -4.79 3.79
CA SER A 19 -3.11 -3.81 3.17
C SER A 19 -2.12 -3.14 4.15
N ALA A 20 -1.56 -3.92 5.08
CA ALA A 20 -0.62 -3.43 6.08
C ALA A 20 0.74 -3.15 5.44
N ASN A 21 1.43 -2.11 5.91
CA ASN A 21 2.72 -1.73 5.37
C ASN A 21 3.76 -2.84 5.63
N PRO A 22 4.62 -3.17 4.66
CA PRO A 22 5.61 -4.26 4.76
C PRO A 22 6.84 -3.84 5.58
N VAL A 23 6.60 -3.24 6.75
CA VAL A 23 7.62 -2.71 7.66
C VAL A 23 7.65 -3.46 8.99
N GLY A 24 6.79 -4.47 9.16
CA GLY A 24 6.69 -5.31 10.33
C GLY A 24 5.68 -6.44 10.15
N PRO A 25 5.65 -7.43 11.06
CA PRO A 25 4.69 -8.52 11.00
C PRO A 25 3.27 -8.02 11.24
N LEU A 26 2.28 -8.81 10.80
CA LEU A 26 0.89 -8.52 11.10
C LEU A 26 0.65 -8.61 12.62
N HIS A 27 -0.24 -7.78 13.12
CA HIS A 27 -0.65 -7.79 14.52
C HIS A 27 -2.15 -8.08 14.65
N VAL A 28 -2.61 -8.36 15.88
CA VAL A 28 -4.03 -8.70 16.16
C VAL A 28 -5.03 -7.67 15.61
N GLY A 29 -4.65 -6.39 15.53
CA GLY A 29 -5.48 -5.33 14.94
C GLY A 29 -5.84 -5.58 13.47
N ASN A 30 -5.01 -6.30 12.70
CA ASN A 30 -5.31 -6.64 11.30
C ASN A 30 -6.36 -7.76 11.19
N GLY A 31 -6.53 -8.57 12.24
CA GLY A 31 -7.42 -9.74 12.23
C GLY A 31 -8.88 -9.40 11.96
N ARG A 32 -9.35 -8.21 12.40
CA ARG A 32 -10.72 -7.76 12.11
C ARG A 32 -10.93 -7.51 10.61
N GLY A 33 -10.04 -6.73 9.99
CA GLY A 33 -10.12 -6.42 8.57
C GLY A 33 -10.00 -7.68 7.71
N LEU A 34 -9.12 -8.59 8.14
CA LEU A 34 -8.96 -9.92 7.54
C LEU A 34 -10.25 -10.73 7.55
N ALA A 35 -10.86 -10.91 8.72
CA ALA A 35 -12.07 -11.72 8.85
C ALA A 35 -13.24 -11.14 8.04
N ILE A 36 -13.39 -9.81 8.00
CA ILE A 36 -14.43 -9.13 7.23
C ILE A 36 -14.18 -9.30 5.73
N GLY A 37 -12.97 -8.98 5.26
CA GLY A 37 -12.63 -8.98 3.84
C GLY A 37 -12.70 -10.36 3.22
N ASP A 38 -12.06 -11.37 3.82
CA ASP A 38 -12.05 -12.72 3.26
C ASP A 38 -13.43 -13.39 3.31
N THR A 39 -14.20 -13.17 4.39
CA THR A 39 -15.58 -13.67 4.48
C THR A 39 -16.44 -13.02 3.39
N LEU A 40 -16.34 -11.71 3.22
CA LEU A 40 -17.11 -11.00 2.19
C LEU A 40 -16.75 -11.48 0.78
N ALA A 41 -15.47 -11.60 0.47
CA ALA A 41 -15.00 -12.12 -0.81
C ALA A 41 -15.51 -13.55 -1.08
N SER A 42 -15.52 -14.39 -0.04
CA SER A 42 -16.02 -15.77 -0.12
C SER A 42 -17.53 -15.83 -0.35
N VAL A 43 -18.30 -14.97 0.33
CA VAL A 43 -19.76 -14.87 0.14
C VAL A 43 -20.10 -14.37 -1.26
N LEU A 44 -19.39 -13.37 -1.76
CA LEU A 44 -19.56 -12.86 -3.13
C LEU A 44 -19.22 -13.95 -4.16
N ALA A 45 -18.14 -14.69 -3.98
CA ALA A 45 -17.82 -15.81 -4.87
C ALA A 45 -18.91 -16.90 -4.86
N ALA A 46 -19.43 -17.26 -3.68
CA ALA A 46 -20.56 -18.19 -3.55
C ALA A 46 -21.87 -17.65 -4.17
N ALA A 47 -22.00 -16.34 -4.30
CA ALA A 47 -23.09 -15.66 -4.99
C ALA A 47 -22.88 -15.51 -6.52
N GLY A 48 -21.83 -16.12 -7.09
CA GLY A 48 -21.59 -16.18 -8.53
C GLY A 48 -20.92 -14.93 -9.12
N TYR A 49 -20.25 -14.13 -8.29
CA TYR A 49 -19.39 -13.02 -8.75
C TYR A 49 -17.97 -13.52 -9.04
N ALA A 50 -17.30 -12.92 -10.01
CA ALA A 50 -15.87 -13.12 -10.25
C ALA A 50 -15.08 -12.20 -9.31
N VAL A 51 -14.64 -12.73 -8.16
CA VAL A 51 -14.03 -11.93 -7.09
C VAL A 51 -12.50 -12.05 -7.10
N GLU A 52 -11.81 -10.91 -7.10
CA GLU A 52 -10.37 -10.80 -6.86
C GLU A 52 -10.10 -10.28 -5.44
N ARG A 53 -9.39 -11.06 -4.62
CA ARG A 53 -8.84 -10.63 -3.33
C ARG A 53 -7.51 -9.95 -3.59
N GLU A 54 -7.39 -8.68 -3.20
CA GLU A 54 -6.16 -7.91 -3.41
C GLU A 54 -5.58 -7.36 -2.11
N TYR A 55 -4.26 -7.40 -2.01
CA TYR A 55 -3.48 -6.75 -0.98
C TYR A 55 -2.71 -5.58 -1.60
N LEU A 56 -2.95 -4.35 -1.13
CA LEU A 56 -2.12 -3.20 -1.50
C LEU A 56 -0.84 -3.20 -0.64
N VAL A 57 0.30 -3.34 -1.31
CA VAL A 57 1.63 -3.26 -0.72
C VAL A 57 2.13 -1.83 -0.83
N ASN A 58 2.06 -1.09 0.28
CA ASN A 58 2.63 0.25 0.40
C ASN A 58 4.15 0.15 0.54
N ASP A 59 4.82 -0.17 -0.56
CA ASP A 59 6.28 -0.31 -0.66
C ASP A 59 7.00 0.99 -1.04
N ALA A 60 6.30 2.12 -0.96
CA ALA A 60 6.83 3.46 -1.15
C ALA A 60 6.55 4.35 0.08
N GLY A 61 7.32 5.44 0.20
CA GLY A 61 7.10 6.48 1.19
C GLY A 61 7.80 6.28 2.54
N THR A 62 7.58 7.24 3.43
CA THR A 62 8.41 7.49 4.61
C THR A 62 8.48 6.31 5.59
N GLN A 63 7.42 5.50 5.72
CA GLN A 63 7.46 4.35 6.63
C GLN A 63 8.49 3.31 6.19
N THR A 64 8.55 3.02 4.88
CA THR A 64 9.52 2.08 4.31
C THR A 64 10.96 2.62 4.38
N GLU A 65 11.13 3.94 4.26
CA GLU A 65 12.42 4.62 4.43
C GLU A 65 12.91 4.56 5.89
N THR A 66 12.01 4.82 6.86
CA THR A 66 12.30 4.67 8.30
C THR A 66 12.65 3.21 8.63
N PHE A 67 11.96 2.27 8.00
CA PHE A 67 12.23 0.84 8.15
C PHE A 67 13.61 0.47 7.62
N ALA A 68 13.96 0.90 6.41
CA ALA A 68 15.29 0.69 5.83
C ALA A 68 16.40 1.31 6.71
N SER A 69 16.16 2.50 7.24
CA SER A 69 17.10 3.20 8.13
C SER A 69 17.30 2.43 9.45
N THR A 70 16.22 1.90 10.03
CA THR A 70 16.28 1.06 11.23
C THR A 70 17.02 -0.24 10.94
N LEU A 71 16.65 -0.93 9.86
CA LEU A 71 17.25 -2.21 9.45
C LEU A 71 18.75 -2.06 9.19
N TYR A 72 19.15 -1.00 8.48
CA TYR A 72 20.55 -0.74 8.20
C TYR A 72 21.35 -0.40 9.47
N ALA A 73 20.79 0.36 10.40
CA ALA A 73 21.44 0.63 11.69
C ALA A 73 21.65 -0.68 12.49
N ARG A 74 20.66 -1.58 12.51
CA ARG A 74 20.79 -2.91 13.13
C ARG A 74 21.84 -3.77 12.44
N TYR A 75 21.80 -3.82 11.12
CA TYR A 75 22.76 -4.56 10.31
C TYR A 75 24.21 -4.09 10.54
N GLN A 76 24.44 -2.78 10.58
CA GLN A 76 25.76 -2.19 10.88
C GLN A 76 26.26 -2.59 12.28
N ARG A 77 25.39 -2.61 13.29
CA ARG A 77 25.75 -3.04 14.66
C ARG A 77 26.23 -4.49 14.70
N LEU A 78 25.72 -5.37 13.83
CA LEU A 78 26.19 -6.76 13.73
C LEU A 78 27.63 -6.89 13.22
N PHE A 79 28.21 -5.82 12.67
CA PHE A 79 29.62 -5.71 12.28
C PHE A 79 30.43 -4.84 13.25
N GLY A 80 29.92 -4.63 14.47
CA GLY A 80 30.62 -3.89 15.52
C GLY A 80 30.63 -2.37 15.33
N ARG A 81 29.81 -1.82 14.43
CA ARG A 81 29.67 -0.36 14.31
C ARG A 81 28.76 0.20 15.40
N GLU A 82 29.19 1.27 16.05
CA GLU A 82 28.38 2.05 16.98
C GLU A 82 27.52 3.05 16.19
N VAL A 83 26.28 2.67 15.89
CA VAL A 83 25.32 3.49 15.14
C VAL A 83 24.02 3.56 15.94
N ASP A 84 23.45 4.74 16.13
CA ASP A 84 22.14 4.88 16.79
C ASP A 84 20.99 4.42 15.90
N ILE A 85 19.93 3.92 16.54
CA ILE A 85 18.67 3.66 15.83
C ILE A 85 18.02 5.02 15.58
N PRO A 86 17.60 5.32 14.34
CA PRO A 86 16.99 6.61 14.03
C PRO A 86 15.74 6.87 14.87
N GLU A 87 15.44 8.15 15.12
CA GLU A 87 14.21 8.56 15.78
C GLU A 87 12.99 8.05 15.01
N GLY A 88 11.98 7.54 15.72
CA GLY A 88 10.81 6.88 15.11
C GLY A 88 11.12 5.53 14.45
N GLY A 89 12.36 5.03 14.59
CA GLY A 89 12.75 3.72 14.09
C GLY A 89 11.99 2.57 14.75
N TYR A 90 11.96 1.43 14.07
CA TYR A 90 11.17 0.28 14.48
C TYR A 90 11.86 -0.49 15.63
N PRO A 91 11.23 -0.60 16.82
CA PRO A 91 11.89 -1.16 18.00
C PRO A 91 11.77 -2.70 18.09
N GLY A 92 10.96 -3.32 17.23
CA GLY A 92 10.62 -4.73 17.34
C GLY A 92 11.81 -5.66 17.09
N HIS A 93 11.78 -6.83 17.75
CA HIS A 93 12.83 -7.85 17.63
C HIS A 93 12.96 -8.39 16.19
N TYR A 94 11.86 -8.43 15.43
CA TYR A 94 11.85 -8.88 14.03
C TYR A 94 12.84 -8.12 13.13
N VAL A 95 13.14 -6.85 13.42
CA VAL A 95 14.13 -6.08 12.64
C VAL A 95 15.56 -6.53 12.94
N VAL A 96 15.80 -7.01 14.17
CA VAL A 96 17.09 -7.60 14.57
C VAL A 96 17.27 -8.94 13.86
N GLU A 97 16.27 -9.81 13.93
CA GLU A 97 16.26 -11.10 13.23
C GLU A 97 16.48 -10.91 11.73
N LEU A 98 15.77 -9.94 11.13
CA LEU A 98 15.93 -9.61 9.73
C LEU A 98 17.36 -9.13 9.40
N ALA A 99 17.97 -8.32 10.27
CA ALA A 99 19.36 -7.90 10.08
C ALA A 99 20.35 -9.07 10.18
N GLU A 100 20.09 -10.03 11.07
CA GLU A 100 20.89 -11.25 11.22
C GLU A 100 20.78 -12.15 9.99
N GLU A 101 19.57 -12.32 9.44
CA GLU A 101 19.35 -13.00 8.16
C GLU A 101 20.12 -12.33 7.03
N LEU A 102 20.02 -10.99 6.91
CA LEU A 102 20.74 -10.26 5.88
C LEU A 102 22.26 -10.42 6.02
N LYS A 103 22.79 -10.44 7.24
CA LYS A 103 24.22 -10.72 7.48
C LYS A 103 24.59 -12.14 7.08
N ALA A 104 23.75 -13.12 7.39
CA ALA A 104 23.99 -14.52 7.03
C ALA A 104 23.98 -14.72 5.49
N GLU A 105 23.07 -14.06 4.78
CA GLU A 105 22.89 -14.21 3.33
C GLU A 105 23.86 -13.36 2.51
N HIS A 106 24.14 -12.12 2.96
CA HIS A 106 24.85 -11.12 2.16
C HIS A 106 26.21 -10.73 2.74
N GLY A 107 26.62 -11.26 3.90
CA GLY A 107 27.89 -10.89 4.54
C GLY A 107 27.95 -9.39 4.74
N GLU A 108 29.03 -8.74 4.29
CA GLU A 108 29.25 -7.28 4.37
C GLU A 108 28.71 -6.49 3.15
N ALA A 109 28.03 -7.13 2.20
CA ALA A 109 27.72 -6.52 0.89
C ALA A 109 26.90 -5.23 0.95
N PHE A 110 26.10 -5.01 2.01
CA PHE A 110 25.33 -3.79 2.18
C PHE A 110 26.03 -2.73 3.04
N LEU A 111 27.25 -2.99 3.56
CA LEU A 111 27.99 -1.98 4.30
C LEU A 111 28.48 -0.87 3.37
N ARG A 112 28.10 0.37 3.69
CA ARG A 112 28.64 1.58 3.09
C ARG A 112 29.68 2.23 4.01
N PRO A 113 30.53 3.14 3.51
CA PRO A 113 31.35 4.01 4.36
C PRO A 113 30.53 4.69 5.47
N PRO A 114 31.12 4.97 6.65
CA PRO A 114 30.42 5.67 7.72
C PRO A 114 29.82 7.00 7.26
N GLY A 115 28.55 7.25 7.61
CA GLY A 115 27.82 8.47 7.25
C GLY A 115 27.09 8.42 5.90
N GLU A 116 27.31 7.40 5.08
CA GLU A 116 26.52 7.19 3.87
C GLU A 116 25.13 6.60 4.18
N PRO A 117 24.10 6.94 3.37
CA PRO A 117 22.77 6.37 3.52
C PRO A 117 22.76 4.86 3.29
N TRP A 118 21.66 4.21 3.67
CA TRP A 118 21.46 2.80 3.37
C TRP A 118 21.48 2.54 1.86
N PRO A 119 22.05 1.40 1.39
CA PRO A 119 21.98 1.01 -0.01
C PRO A 119 20.53 0.70 -0.42
N PRO A 120 20.05 1.16 -1.59
CA PRO A 120 18.71 0.84 -2.10
C PRO A 120 18.39 -0.66 -2.15
N GLU A 121 19.41 -1.49 -2.37
CA GLU A 121 19.29 -2.94 -2.39
C GLU A 121 18.85 -3.51 -1.04
N LEU A 122 19.35 -2.97 0.08
CA LEU A 122 18.95 -3.39 1.43
C LEU A 122 17.48 -3.07 1.70
N HIS A 123 17.01 -1.91 1.23
CA HIS A 123 15.59 -1.55 1.33
C HIS A 123 14.72 -2.53 0.55
N GLY A 124 15.08 -2.82 -0.71
CA GLY A 124 14.36 -3.77 -1.55
C GLY A 124 14.28 -5.18 -0.95
N VAL A 125 15.42 -5.71 -0.48
CA VAL A 125 15.47 -7.04 0.14
C VAL A 125 14.70 -7.07 1.47
N GLY A 126 14.85 -6.03 2.31
CA GLY A 126 14.14 -5.94 3.59
C GLY A 126 12.62 -5.92 3.42
N VAL A 127 12.10 -5.09 2.51
CA VAL A 127 10.67 -5.03 2.19
C VAL A 127 10.18 -6.36 1.62
N ALA A 128 10.93 -6.99 0.72
CA ALA A 128 10.56 -8.28 0.14
C ALA A 128 10.48 -9.40 1.19
N LYS A 129 11.43 -9.45 2.14
CA LYS A 129 11.41 -10.41 3.25
C LYS A 129 10.23 -10.16 4.19
N MET A 130 9.95 -8.91 4.55
CA MET A 130 8.78 -8.60 5.38
C MET A 130 7.47 -8.96 4.69
N LEU A 131 7.36 -8.71 3.39
CA LEU A 131 6.22 -9.11 2.60
C LEU A 131 6.07 -10.65 2.55
N ALA A 132 7.18 -11.39 2.49
CA ALA A 132 7.16 -12.85 2.56
C ALA A 132 6.66 -13.37 3.91
N VAL A 133 7.06 -12.74 5.03
CA VAL A 133 6.52 -13.04 6.37
C VAL A 133 5.02 -12.82 6.40
N ILE A 134 4.54 -11.65 5.94
CA ILE A 134 3.11 -11.31 5.88
C ILE A 134 2.33 -12.36 5.05
N ARG A 135 2.85 -12.72 3.86
CA ARG A 135 2.25 -13.76 3.00
C ARG A 135 2.15 -15.11 3.72
N SER A 136 3.21 -15.51 4.42
CA SER A 136 3.26 -16.77 5.17
C SER A 136 2.25 -16.77 6.31
N ASP A 137 2.17 -15.67 7.07
CA ASP A 137 1.21 -15.53 8.18
C ASP A 137 -0.23 -15.64 7.70
N LEU A 138 -0.57 -14.96 6.59
CA LEU A 138 -1.90 -14.99 5.98
C LEU A 138 -2.26 -16.39 5.46
N ALA A 139 -1.33 -17.05 4.77
CA ALA A 139 -1.52 -18.41 4.28
C ALA A 139 -1.72 -19.42 5.43
N ALA A 140 -0.99 -19.26 6.55
CA ALA A 140 -1.10 -20.13 7.71
C ALA A 140 -2.49 -20.08 8.38
N ILE A 141 -3.21 -18.97 8.24
CA ILE A 141 -4.59 -18.82 8.71
C ILE A 141 -5.64 -19.00 7.60
N GLY A 142 -5.22 -19.50 6.43
CA GLY A 142 -6.10 -19.89 5.33
C GLY A 142 -6.51 -18.77 4.38
N VAL A 143 -5.95 -17.57 4.53
CA VAL A 143 -6.24 -16.43 3.65
C VAL A 143 -5.27 -16.39 2.49
N ASN A 144 -5.82 -16.41 1.28
CA ASN A 144 -5.05 -16.37 0.04
C ASN A 144 -5.51 -15.16 -0.79
N TYR A 145 -4.54 -14.43 -1.34
CA TYR A 145 -4.79 -13.29 -2.20
C TYR A 145 -4.51 -13.66 -3.65
N ASP A 146 -5.37 -13.18 -4.54
CA ASP A 146 -5.24 -13.35 -5.98
C ASP A 146 -4.23 -12.34 -6.56
N ALA A 147 -4.18 -11.14 -5.99
CA ALA A 147 -3.29 -10.07 -6.39
C ALA A 147 -2.57 -9.41 -5.20
N TRP A 148 -1.32 -9.01 -5.45
CA TRP A 148 -0.51 -8.21 -4.53
C TRP A 148 0.00 -7.00 -5.29
N PHE A 149 -0.67 -5.87 -5.09
CA PHE A 149 -0.45 -4.67 -5.86
C PHE A 149 0.64 -3.81 -5.20
N SER A 150 1.67 -3.42 -5.94
CA SER A 150 2.75 -2.57 -5.42
C SER A 150 2.43 -1.10 -5.64
N GLU A 151 2.50 -0.27 -4.61
CA GLU A 151 2.33 1.18 -4.72
C GLU A 151 3.38 1.80 -5.66
N LYS A 152 4.63 1.32 -5.64
CA LYS A 152 5.66 1.76 -6.60
C LYS A 152 5.25 1.60 -8.06
N SER A 153 4.43 0.58 -8.37
CA SER A 153 3.97 0.34 -9.74
C SER A 153 3.09 1.47 -10.29
N LEU A 154 2.46 2.27 -9.41
CA LEU A 154 1.68 3.45 -9.80
C LEU A 154 2.52 4.49 -10.55
N TYR A 155 3.78 4.62 -10.15
CA TYR A 155 4.71 5.66 -10.61
C TYR A 155 5.75 5.16 -11.62
N ALA A 156 5.72 3.88 -11.98
CA ALA A 156 6.59 3.34 -13.02
C ALA A 156 6.34 4.07 -14.36
N SER A 157 7.28 3.99 -15.31
CA SER A 157 7.15 4.70 -16.60
C SER A 157 5.89 4.34 -17.40
N ALA A 158 5.27 3.18 -17.13
CA ALA A 158 3.99 2.74 -17.69
C ALA A 158 2.88 2.64 -16.62
N GLY A 159 3.07 3.30 -15.48
CA GLY A 159 2.15 3.29 -14.35
C GLY A 159 0.94 4.21 -14.57
N PRO A 160 -0.18 3.96 -13.86
CA PRO A 160 -1.42 4.72 -14.00
C PRO A 160 -1.37 6.18 -13.53
N TYR A 161 -0.36 6.58 -12.74
CA TYR A 161 -0.39 7.86 -12.03
C TYR A 161 -0.53 9.08 -12.96
N GLU A 162 0.36 9.21 -13.94
CA GLU A 162 0.34 10.38 -14.83
C GLU A 162 -0.98 10.45 -15.61
N ARG A 163 -1.47 9.31 -16.10
CA ARG A 163 -2.72 9.27 -16.85
C ARG A 163 -3.93 9.61 -15.99
N ALA A 164 -3.97 9.16 -14.73
CA ALA A 164 -5.01 9.54 -13.79
C ALA A 164 -5.00 11.06 -13.53
N MET A 165 -3.82 11.66 -13.33
CA MET A 165 -3.69 13.10 -13.13
C MET A 165 -4.08 13.91 -14.38
N GLU A 166 -3.71 13.45 -15.57
CA GLU A 166 -4.15 14.04 -16.84
C GLU A 166 -5.68 14.02 -16.97
N LEU A 167 -6.33 12.90 -16.66
CA LEU A 167 -7.78 12.78 -16.74
C LEU A 167 -8.48 13.79 -15.81
N LEU A 168 -7.96 14.00 -14.60
CA LEU A 168 -8.50 15.02 -13.69
C LEU A 168 -8.34 16.44 -14.25
N ARG A 169 -7.21 16.73 -14.93
CA ARG A 169 -7.01 18.02 -15.62
C ARG A 169 -7.96 18.19 -16.80
N GLU A 170 -8.14 17.14 -17.62
CA GLU A 170 -9.09 17.12 -18.74
C GLU A 170 -10.54 17.35 -18.27
N LYS A 171 -10.92 16.82 -17.12
CA LYS A 171 -12.21 17.04 -16.48
C LYS A 171 -12.38 18.43 -15.85
N GLY A 172 -11.31 19.24 -15.79
CA GLY A 172 -11.35 20.59 -15.22
C GLY A 172 -11.54 20.64 -13.71
N VAL A 173 -11.22 19.54 -13.00
CA VAL A 173 -11.39 19.40 -11.54
C VAL A 173 -10.07 19.56 -10.78
N VAL A 174 -9.09 20.22 -11.41
CA VAL A 174 -7.75 20.47 -10.86
C VAL A 174 -7.43 21.96 -10.97
N ALA A 175 -6.88 22.53 -9.91
CA ALA A 175 -6.42 23.91 -9.89
C ALA A 175 -5.06 24.03 -9.20
N GLU A 176 -4.23 24.97 -9.66
CA GLU A 176 -2.99 25.33 -8.98
C GLU A 176 -3.26 26.49 -8.01
N LYS A 177 -2.90 26.31 -6.74
CA LYS A 177 -3.05 27.31 -5.67
C LYS A 177 -1.86 27.20 -4.73
N GLU A 178 -1.25 28.32 -4.37
CA GLU A 178 -0.14 28.38 -3.40
C GLU A 178 1.07 27.50 -3.79
N GLY A 179 1.31 27.37 -5.10
CA GLY A 179 2.37 26.50 -5.64
C GLY A 179 2.10 25.00 -5.52
N ALA A 180 0.90 24.60 -5.08
CA ALA A 180 0.45 23.22 -4.99
C ALA A 180 -0.66 22.92 -6.01
N ILE A 181 -0.84 21.65 -6.36
CA ILE A 181 -1.92 21.17 -7.23
C ILE A 181 -3.04 20.62 -6.37
N TRP A 182 -4.26 21.11 -6.58
CA TRP A 182 -5.44 20.80 -5.79
C TRP A 182 -6.51 20.14 -6.63
N PHE A 183 -7.16 19.12 -6.07
CA PHE A 183 -8.43 18.60 -6.53
C PHE A 183 -9.55 19.52 -6.04
N THR A 184 -10.29 20.11 -6.97
CA THR A 184 -11.37 21.08 -6.66
C THR A 184 -12.66 20.36 -6.30
N SER A 185 -12.60 19.50 -5.27
CA SER A 185 -13.73 18.70 -4.79
C SER A 185 -14.89 19.55 -4.27
N SER A 186 -14.66 20.80 -3.86
CA SER A 186 -15.73 21.71 -3.46
C SER A 186 -16.74 21.99 -4.58
N ALA A 187 -16.28 22.01 -5.84
CA ALA A 187 -17.16 22.13 -7.00
C ALA A 187 -18.04 20.88 -7.22
N LEU A 188 -17.71 19.77 -6.57
CA LEU A 188 -18.42 18.49 -6.62
C LEU A 188 -19.28 18.23 -5.36
N GLY A 189 -19.36 19.20 -4.45
CA GLY A 189 -20.20 19.12 -3.25
C GLY A 189 -19.48 18.69 -1.96
N GLU A 190 -18.15 18.58 -1.97
CA GLU A 190 -17.35 18.30 -0.77
C GLU A 190 -17.07 19.56 0.05
N ASP A 191 -16.81 19.40 1.36
CA ASP A 191 -16.59 20.51 2.29
C ASP A 191 -15.34 21.35 1.97
N LYS A 192 -14.33 20.75 1.33
CA LYS A 192 -13.07 21.42 0.99
C LYS A 192 -12.37 20.78 -0.20
N ASP A 193 -11.49 21.57 -0.82
CA ASP A 193 -10.53 21.08 -1.80
C ASP A 193 -9.43 20.25 -1.14
N ASN A 194 -8.85 19.32 -1.89
CA ASN A 194 -7.82 18.41 -1.38
C ASN A 194 -6.52 18.55 -2.20
N VAL A 195 -5.37 18.58 -1.53
CA VAL A 195 -4.07 18.66 -2.21
C VAL A 195 -3.76 17.32 -2.88
N LEU A 196 -3.45 17.35 -4.18
CA LEU A 196 -2.95 16.22 -4.96
C LEU A 196 -1.42 16.21 -4.98
N VAL A 197 -0.80 17.37 -5.25
CA VAL A 197 0.65 17.52 -5.29
C VAL A 197 1.03 18.70 -4.39
N ARG A 198 1.93 18.44 -3.44
CA ARG A 198 2.41 19.47 -2.51
C ARG A 198 3.22 20.52 -3.25
N SER A 199 3.43 21.68 -2.62
CA SER A 199 4.33 22.72 -3.15
C SER A 199 5.77 22.27 -3.32
N THR A 200 6.16 21.17 -2.68
CA THR A 200 7.46 20.50 -2.87
C THR A 200 7.53 19.66 -4.15
N GLY A 201 6.43 19.53 -4.91
CA GLY A 201 6.32 18.67 -6.09
C GLY A 201 5.99 17.21 -5.79
N SER A 202 5.92 16.81 -4.50
CA SER A 202 5.63 15.43 -4.11
C SER A 202 4.12 15.11 -4.14
N PRO A 203 3.71 13.92 -4.63
CA PRO A 203 2.33 13.47 -4.59
C PRO A 203 1.86 13.22 -3.15
N THR A 204 0.58 13.46 -2.87
CA THR A 204 -0.07 13.06 -1.62
C THR A 204 -0.59 11.63 -1.72
N TYR A 205 -0.85 10.98 -0.58
CA TYR A 205 -1.51 9.66 -0.56
C TYR A 205 -2.86 9.69 -1.30
N PHE A 206 -3.56 10.82 -1.26
CA PHE A 206 -4.81 10.97 -2.01
C PHE A 206 -4.59 10.91 -3.52
N ALA A 207 -3.50 11.47 -4.04
CA ALA A 207 -3.16 11.32 -5.46
C ALA A 207 -2.79 9.88 -5.83
N SER A 208 -2.08 9.16 -4.94
CA SER A 208 -1.80 7.72 -5.09
C SER A 208 -3.11 6.90 -5.13
N ASP A 209 -4.02 7.16 -4.19
CA ASP A 209 -5.31 6.46 -4.07
C ASP A 209 -6.15 6.64 -5.35
N ILE A 210 -6.18 7.85 -5.92
CA ILE A 210 -6.87 8.13 -7.18
C ILE A 210 -6.26 7.32 -8.32
N ALA A 211 -4.93 7.33 -8.45
CA ALA A 211 -4.24 6.56 -9.50
C ALA A 211 -4.50 5.05 -9.37
N TYR A 212 -4.54 4.56 -8.15
CA TYR A 212 -4.83 3.16 -7.86
C TYR A 212 -6.29 2.80 -8.16
N HIS A 213 -7.24 3.66 -7.83
CA HIS A 213 -8.65 3.44 -8.20
C HIS A 213 -8.89 3.58 -9.71
N TYR A 214 -8.17 4.48 -10.38
CA TYR A 214 -8.14 4.55 -11.85
C TYR A 214 -7.68 3.21 -12.45
N ASP A 215 -6.62 2.60 -11.89
CA ASP A 215 -6.19 1.27 -12.29
C ASP A 215 -7.28 0.20 -12.07
N LYS A 216 -7.87 0.12 -10.87
CA LYS A 216 -8.94 -0.83 -10.56
C LYS A 216 -10.11 -0.73 -11.54
N PHE A 217 -10.62 0.49 -11.74
CA PHE A 217 -11.85 0.69 -12.52
C PHE A 217 -11.61 0.75 -14.03
N LEU A 218 -10.63 1.53 -14.50
CA LEU A 218 -10.50 1.83 -15.93
C LEU A 218 -9.48 0.95 -16.65
N LEU A 219 -8.44 0.46 -15.96
CA LEU A 219 -7.46 -0.45 -16.57
C LEU A 219 -7.86 -1.91 -16.38
N ARG A 220 -8.19 -2.29 -15.13
CA ARG A 220 -8.58 -3.67 -14.78
C ARG A 220 -10.07 -3.93 -14.96
N GLY A 221 -10.92 -2.90 -15.04
CA GLY A 221 -12.32 -3.05 -15.44
C GLY A 221 -13.23 -3.68 -14.38
N PHE A 222 -12.90 -3.58 -13.09
CA PHE A 222 -13.79 -4.06 -12.02
C PHE A 222 -15.08 -3.25 -12.01
N GLN A 223 -16.22 -3.92 -11.95
CA GLN A 223 -17.52 -3.23 -11.88
C GLN A 223 -17.86 -2.77 -10.47
N ARG A 224 -17.25 -3.39 -9.46
CA ARG A 224 -17.32 -2.99 -8.06
C ARG A 224 -15.97 -3.21 -7.38
N VAL A 225 -15.56 -2.22 -6.61
CA VAL A 225 -14.40 -2.25 -5.71
C VAL A 225 -14.93 -2.12 -4.30
N ILE A 226 -14.46 -2.97 -3.40
CA ILE A 226 -14.82 -2.94 -1.98
C ILE A 226 -13.54 -2.85 -1.17
N ASP A 227 -13.34 -1.72 -0.50
CA ASP A 227 -12.20 -1.53 0.39
C ASP A 227 -12.61 -1.75 1.86
N VAL A 228 -11.89 -2.63 2.55
CA VAL A 228 -12.11 -2.92 3.97
C VAL A 228 -11.13 -2.11 4.81
N TRP A 229 -11.50 -0.86 5.09
CA TRP A 229 -10.70 0.06 5.89
C TRP A 229 -11.01 0.02 7.39
N GLY A 230 -10.05 0.51 8.19
CA GLY A 230 -10.28 0.85 9.59
C GLY A 230 -11.26 2.02 9.74
N ALA A 231 -11.96 2.07 10.88
CA ALA A 231 -12.97 3.12 11.14
C ALA A 231 -12.38 4.55 11.20
N ASP A 232 -11.08 4.65 11.49
CA ASP A 232 -10.28 5.87 11.44
C ASP A 232 -10.17 6.49 10.04
N HIS A 233 -10.51 5.76 8.99
CA HIS A 233 -10.47 6.22 7.59
C HIS A 233 -11.81 6.79 7.09
N GLN A 234 -12.83 6.93 7.95
CA GLN A 234 -14.17 7.37 7.53
C GLN A 234 -14.17 8.75 6.82
N GLY A 235 -13.27 9.66 7.20
CA GLY A 235 -13.13 10.98 6.56
C GLY A 235 -12.51 10.93 5.16
N HIS A 236 -11.99 9.78 4.72
CA HIS A 236 -11.40 9.60 3.39
C HIS A 236 -12.40 9.10 2.34
N VAL A 237 -13.54 8.53 2.77
CA VAL A 237 -14.54 7.94 1.86
C VAL A 237 -15.16 8.99 0.92
N PRO A 238 -15.67 10.15 1.38
CA PRO A 238 -16.38 11.09 0.51
C PRO A 238 -15.49 11.65 -0.61
N ARG A 239 -14.28 12.10 -0.26
CA ARG A 239 -13.30 12.59 -1.24
C ARG A 239 -12.89 11.55 -2.28
N MET A 240 -12.81 10.27 -1.90
CA MET A 240 -12.48 9.19 -2.84
C MET A 240 -13.65 8.94 -3.79
N GLN A 241 -14.88 8.94 -3.29
CA GLN A 241 -16.07 8.86 -4.15
C GLN A 241 -16.11 10.01 -5.14
N ALA A 242 -15.85 11.25 -4.71
CA ALA A 242 -15.82 12.41 -5.61
C ALA A 242 -14.75 12.30 -6.71
N ALA A 243 -13.60 11.68 -6.43
CA ALA A 243 -12.50 11.56 -7.36
C ALA A 243 -12.63 10.42 -8.39
N VAL A 244 -13.48 9.42 -8.11
CA VAL A 244 -13.66 8.22 -8.94
C VAL A 244 -14.84 8.35 -9.93
N VAL A 245 -15.53 9.50 -9.95
CA VAL A 245 -16.66 9.82 -10.87
C VAL A 245 -16.18 10.37 -12.22
#